data_AF-A0A7S1AHP5-F1
#
_entry.id   AF-A0A7S1AHP5-F1
#
_cell.length_a   1.000
_cell.length_b   1.000
_cell.length_c   1.000
_cell.angle_alpha   90.00
_cell.angle_beta   90.00
_cell.angle_gamma   90.00
#
_symmetry.space_group_name_H-M   'P 1'
#
loop_
_entity.id
_entity.type
_entity.pdbx_description
1 polymer ?
#
loop_
_entity_poly.entity_id
_entity_poly.type
_entity_poly.pdbx_seq_one_letter_code
_entity_poly.pdbx_strand_id
1 'polypeptide(L)'
;AHFEVLATFFKSLPMALITLCMAVSGGINWWQLEEVWLDVSPGYALLLILYEALMVLALLNIVTGIFVNDSIEVAENDRDLIAEKRAQFVRGATRIFEELDVHRTLKVTRTEFETQLQRDTVRQLFHTIGMNLW
;
A
#
# COMPACT_ATOMS: atom_id res chain seq x y z
N ALA A 1 10.56 -47.22 -9.53
CA ALA A 1 9.93 -45.91 -9.21
C ALA A 1 10.95 -44.78 -9.18
N HIS A 2 11.85 -44.69 -8.18
CA HIS A 2 12.78 -43.54 -8.05
C HIS A 2 13.67 -43.26 -9.30
N PHE A 3 14.17 -44.32 -9.97
CA PHE A 3 14.95 -44.17 -11.19
C PHE A 3 14.14 -43.55 -12.35
N GLU A 4 12.84 -43.83 -12.45
CA GLU A 4 11.96 -43.25 -13.48
C GLU A 4 11.69 -41.76 -13.22
N VAL A 5 11.58 -41.37 -11.94
CA VAL A 5 11.43 -39.96 -11.53
C VAL A 5 12.69 -39.17 -11.93
N LEU A 6 13.88 -39.67 -11.59
CA LEU A 6 15.15 -39.05 -12.02
C LEU A 6 15.26 -38.97 -13.55
N ALA A 7 14.93 -40.05 -14.25
CA ALA A 7 14.99 -40.09 -15.72
C ALA A 7 13.94 -39.20 -16.40
N THR A 8 12.84 -38.86 -15.72
CA THR A 8 11.79 -37.99 -16.27
C THR A 8 12.11 -36.52 -15.99
N PHE A 9 12.42 -36.19 -14.74
CA PHE A 9 12.53 -34.81 -14.26
C PHE A 9 13.96 -34.25 -14.26
N PHE A 10 14.97 -35.11 -14.20
CA PHE A 10 16.39 -34.72 -14.12
C PHE A 10 17.23 -35.24 -15.30
N LYS A 11 16.61 -35.58 -16.43
CA LYS A 11 17.31 -36.06 -17.65
C LYS A 11 18.28 -35.07 -18.29
N SER A 12 18.09 -33.77 -18.05
CA SER A 12 18.92 -32.70 -18.61
C SER A 12 18.83 -31.45 -17.74
N LEU A 13 19.81 -30.57 -17.84
CA LEU A 13 19.84 -29.32 -17.07
C LEU A 13 18.59 -28.44 -17.32
N PRO A 14 18.13 -28.20 -18.56
CA PRO A 14 16.91 -27.44 -18.79
C PRO A 14 15.67 -28.10 -18.17
N MET A 15 15.58 -29.44 -18.23
CA MET A 15 14.46 -30.16 -17.61
C MET A 15 14.51 -30.05 -16.09
N ALA A 16 15.70 -30.08 -15.49
CA ALA A 16 15.88 -29.88 -14.06
C ALA A 16 15.41 -28.47 -13.65
N LEU A 17 15.75 -27.42 -14.40
CA LEU A 17 15.26 -26.06 -14.13
C LEU A 17 13.74 -25.96 -14.21
N ILE A 18 13.12 -26.60 -15.21
CA ILE A 18 11.66 -26.67 -15.32
C ILE A 18 11.07 -27.42 -14.12
N THR A 19 11.67 -28.54 -13.72
CA THR A 19 11.23 -29.33 -12.56
C THR A 19 11.28 -28.52 -11.27
N LEU A 20 12.36 -27.78 -11.02
CA LEU A 20 12.47 -26.91 -9.85
C LEU A 20 11.41 -25.80 -9.87
N CYS A 21 11.15 -25.21 -11.04
CA CYS A 21 10.05 -24.25 -11.20
C CYS A 21 8.68 -24.88 -10.95
N MET A 22 8.45 -26.10 -11.44
CA MET A 22 7.21 -26.85 -11.19
C MET A 22 7.04 -27.19 -9.70
N ALA A 23 8.12 -27.52 -8.99
CA ALA A 23 8.06 -27.80 -7.55
C ALA A 23 7.56 -26.56 -6.77
N VAL A 24 8.19 -25.40 -7.01
CA VAL A 24 7.85 -24.13 -6.34
C VAL A 24 6.44 -23.64 -6.72
N SER A 25 6.03 -23.83 -7.97
CA SER A 25 4.70 -23.41 -8.45
C SER A 25 3.58 -24.40 -8.13
N GLY A 26 3.88 -25.56 -7.54
CA GLY A 26 2.90 -26.62 -7.25
C GLY A 26 2.49 -27.48 -8.45
N GLY A 27 3.21 -27.38 -9.58
CA GLY A 27 3.03 -28.26 -10.74
C GLY A 27 3.46 -29.71 -10.49
N ILE A 28 4.34 -29.95 -9.52
CA ILE A 28 4.64 -31.28 -8.97
C ILE A 28 4.77 -31.16 -7.45
N ASN A 29 4.38 -32.22 -6.73
CA ASN A 29 4.62 -32.27 -5.29
C ASN A 29 6.12 -32.39 -5.02
N TRP A 30 6.72 -31.35 -4.44
CA TRP A 30 8.14 -31.30 -4.10
C TRP A 30 8.59 -32.48 -3.21
N TRP A 31 7.69 -33.03 -2.37
CA TRP A 31 7.97 -34.21 -1.55
C TRP A 31 8.31 -35.45 -2.39
N GLN A 32 7.70 -35.60 -3.57
CA GLN A 32 8.01 -36.72 -4.48
C GLN A 32 9.42 -36.64 -5.03
N LEU A 33 9.96 -35.43 -5.16
CA LEU A 33 11.35 -35.20 -5.56
C LEU A 33 12.28 -35.43 -4.36
N GLU A 34 11.90 -34.93 -3.18
CA GLU A 34 12.65 -35.06 -1.94
C GLU A 34 12.89 -36.51 -1.53
N GLU A 35 11.86 -37.36 -1.60
CA GLU A 35 11.96 -38.79 -1.29
C GLU A 35 13.07 -39.48 -2.11
N VAL A 36 13.19 -39.12 -3.39
CA VAL A 36 14.23 -39.66 -4.27
C VAL A 36 15.63 -39.20 -3.83
N TRP A 37 15.78 -37.95 -3.39
CA TRP A 37 17.08 -37.42 -2.96
C TRP A 37 17.49 -37.94 -1.59
N LEU A 38 16.56 -38.19 -0.68
CA LEU A 38 16.83 -38.81 0.62
C LEU A 38 17.48 -40.19 0.49
N ASP A 39 17.00 -40.98 -0.47
CA ASP A 39 17.56 -42.31 -0.78
C ASP A 39 18.95 -42.25 -1.42
N VAL A 40 19.26 -41.16 -2.14
CA VAL A 40 20.56 -40.97 -2.82
C VAL A 40 21.61 -40.42 -1.86
N SER A 41 21.31 -39.30 -1.21
CA SER A 41 22.17 -38.67 -0.20
C SER A 41 21.39 -37.61 0.57
N PRO A 42 21.40 -37.65 1.92
CA PRO A 42 20.78 -36.62 2.75
C PRO A 42 21.26 -35.19 2.46
N GLY A 43 22.47 -35.02 1.91
CA GLY A 43 22.98 -33.70 1.53
C GLY A 43 22.25 -33.07 0.34
N TYR A 44 21.85 -33.87 -0.66
CA TYR A 44 21.08 -33.38 -1.80
C TYR A 44 19.63 -33.11 -1.43
N ALA A 45 19.07 -33.94 -0.55
CA ALA A 45 17.76 -33.74 0.05
C ALA A 45 17.69 -32.37 0.79
N LEU A 46 18.66 -32.10 1.66
CA LEU A 46 18.78 -30.82 2.35
C LEU A 46 18.89 -29.62 1.39
N LEU A 47 19.64 -29.77 0.28
CA LEU A 47 19.77 -28.72 -0.73
C LEU A 47 18.43 -28.38 -1.40
N LEU A 48 17.63 -29.40 -1.72
CA LEU A 48 16.32 -29.23 -2.36
C LEU A 48 15.33 -28.56 -1.39
N ILE A 49 15.28 -28.99 -0.12
CA ILE A 49 14.48 -28.33 0.92
C ILE A 49 14.87 -26.86 1.08
N LEU A 50 16.18 -26.57 1.14
CA LEU A 50 16.66 -25.19 1.29
C LEU A 50 16.28 -24.33 0.08
N TYR A 51 16.39 -24.88 -1.13
CA TYR A 51 15.92 -24.23 -2.35
C TYR A 51 14.43 -23.89 -2.26
N GLU A 52 13.59 -24.88 -1.92
CA GLU A 52 12.14 -24.70 -1.82
C GLU A 52 11.78 -23.63 -0.78
N ALA A 53 12.37 -23.69 0.42
CA ALA A 53 12.14 -22.73 1.48
C ALA A 53 12.54 -21.30 1.07
N LEU A 54 13.69 -21.12 0.43
CA LEU A 54 14.15 -19.83 -0.06
C LEU A 54 13.23 -19.26 -1.15
N MET A 55 12.76 -20.10 -2.07
CA MET A 55 11.85 -19.67 -3.12
C MET A 55 10.48 -19.25 -2.58
N VAL A 56 9.92 -20.02 -1.63
CA VAL A 56 8.68 -19.66 -0.95
C VAL A 56 8.83 -18.36 -0.14
N LEU A 57 9.93 -18.19 0.59
CA LEU A 57 10.22 -16.94 1.31
C LEU A 57 10.41 -15.76 0.37
N ALA A 58 11.09 -15.94 -0.77
CA ALA A 58 11.26 -14.89 -1.77
C ALA A 58 9.91 -14.47 -2.36
N LEU A 59 9.04 -15.43 -2.70
CA LEU A 59 7.69 -15.15 -3.18
C LEU A 59 6.87 -14.41 -2.12
N LEU A 60 6.91 -14.88 -0.87
CA LEU A 60 6.22 -14.23 0.25
C LEU A 60 6.70 -12.80 0.46
N ASN A 61 8.00 -12.56 0.36
CA ASN A 61 8.59 -11.22 0.49
C ASN A 61 8.15 -10.29 -0.65
N ILE A 62 8.08 -10.78 -1.88
CA ILE A 62 7.58 -9.99 -3.02
C ILE A 62 6.12 -9.61 -2.79
N VAL A 63 5.28 -10.59 -2.46
CA VAL A 63 3.85 -10.38 -2.22
C VAL A 63 3.62 -9.43 -1.05
N THR A 64 4.32 -9.65 0.07
CA THR A 64 4.25 -8.78 1.25
C THR A 64 4.73 -7.38 0.92
N GLY A 65 5.81 -7.24 0.14
CA GLY A 65 6.33 -5.94 -0.29
C GLY A 65 5.30 -5.13 -1.07
N ILE A 66 4.56 -5.77 -1.98
CA ILE A 66 3.46 -5.13 -2.74
C ILE A 66 2.36 -4.67 -1.78
N PHE A 67 1.85 -5.56 -0.93
CA PHE A 67 0.74 -5.22 -0.02
C PHE A 67 1.11 -4.15 1.01
N VAL A 68 2.34 -4.17 1.53
CA VAL A 68 2.83 -3.16 2.47
C VAL A 68 2.97 -1.82 1.78
N ASN A 69 3.50 -1.78 0.55
CA ASN A 69 3.60 -0.54 -0.23
C ASN A 69 2.22 0.09 -0.47
N ASP A 70 1.25 -0.71 -0.94
CA ASP A 70 -0.13 -0.24 -1.18
C ASP A 70 -0.77 0.30 0.11
N SER A 71 -0.55 -0.39 1.24
CA SER A 71 -1.08 0.03 2.54
C SER A 71 -0.46 1.35 3.02
N ILE A 72 0.84 1.56 2.76
CA ILE A 72 1.53 2.81 3.09
C ILE A 72 1.02 3.94 2.20
N GLU A 73 0.91 3.73 0.88
CA GLU A 73 0.44 4.74 -0.07
C GLU A 73 -0.97 5.24 0.28
N VAL A 74 -1.89 4.34 0.63
CA VAL A 74 -3.23 4.70 1.09
C VAL A 74 -3.17 5.54 2.38
N ALA A 75 -2.34 5.14 3.35
CA ALA A 75 -2.19 5.88 4.60
C ALA A 75 -1.55 7.27 4.41
N GLU A 76 -0.63 7.42 3.45
CA GLU A 76 -0.03 8.71 3.09
C GLU A 76 -1.03 9.62 2.38
N ASN A 77 -1.77 9.09 1.40
CA ASN A 77 -2.81 9.85 0.71
C ASN A 77 -3.90 10.36 1.67
N ASP A 78 -4.31 9.54 2.66
CA ASP A 78 -5.25 9.99 3.70
C ASP A 78 -4.70 11.16 4.53
N ARG A 79 -3.40 11.13 4.88
CA ARG A 79 -2.75 12.23 5.61
C ARG A 79 -2.68 13.50 4.77
N ASP A 80 -2.32 13.37 3.50
CA ASP A 80 -2.22 14.49 2.57
C ASP A 80 -3.59 15.13 2.32
N LEU A 81 -4.64 14.32 2.16
CA LEU A 81 -6.02 14.80 2.06
C LEU A 81 -6.46 15.58 3.31
N ILE A 82 -6.09 15.12 4.51
CA ILE A 82 -6.39 15.83 5.76
C ILE A 82 -5.62 17.16 5.82
N ALA A 83 -4.34 17.15 5.45
CA ALA A 83 -3.51 18.36 5.41
C ALA A 83 -4.05 19.37 4.40
N GLU A 84 -4.46 18.92 3.22
CA GLU A 84 -5.05 19.75 2.18
C GLU A 84 -6.37 20.36 2.65
N LYS A 85 -7.28 19.55 3.22
CA LYS A 85 -8.55 20.05 3.79
C LYS A 85 -8.31 21.12 4.84
N ARG A 86 -7.32 20.93 5.72
CA ARG A 86 -6.95 21.94 6.73
C ARG A 86 -6.42 23.22 6.09
N ALA A 87 -5.57 23.11 5.08
CA ALA A 87 -5.04 24.27 4.35
C ALA A 87 -6.15 25.02 3.59
N GLN A 88 -7.08 24.31 2.95
CA GLN A 88 -8.26 24.88 2.31
C GLN A 88 -9.15 25.62 3.33
N PHE A 89 -9.39 25.02 4.50
CA PHE A 89 -10.14 25.67 5.58
C PHE A 89 -9.47 26.96 6.07
N VAL A 90 -8.17 26.93 6.36
CA VAL A 90 -7.42 28.12 6.81
C VAL A 90 -7.47 29.21 5.74
N ARG A 91 -7.23 28.90 4.47
CA ARG A 91 -7.31 29.88 3.36
C ARG A 91 -8.70 30.52 3.27
N GLY A 92 -9.75 29.70 3.37
CA GLY A 92 -11.12 30.18 3.34
C GLY A 92 -11.47 31.07 4.55
N ALA A 93 -11.05 30.67 5.74
CA ALA A 93 -11.22 31.45 6.97
C ALA A 93 -10.46 32.79 6.90
N THR A 94 -9.22 32.80 6.40
CA THR A 94 -8.44 34.03 6.18
C THR A 94 -9.17 34.98 5.23
N ARG A 95 -9.71 34.46 4.11
CA ARG A 95 -10.46 35.28 3.14
C ARG A 95 -11.72 35.88 3.75
N ILE A 96 -12.42 35.14 4.60
CA ILE A 96 -13.58 35.67 5.35
C ILE A 96 -13.14 36.78 6.29
N PHE A 97 -12.05 36.58 7.03
CA PHE A 97 -11.53 37.58 7.96
C PHE A 97 -11.11 38.86 7.24
N GLU A 98 -10.49 38.75 6.06
CA GLU A 98 -10.15 39.90 5.20
C GLU A 98 -11.38 40.66 4.70
N GLU A 99 -12.48 39.96 4.38
CA GLU A 99 -13.73 40.60 3.95
C GLU A 99 -14.48 41.26 5.12
N LEU A 100 -14.32 40.74 6.34
CA LEU A 100 -14.90 41.28 7.57
C LEU A 100 -14.15 42.51 8.10
N ASP A 101 -12.82 42.53 7.99
CA ASP A 101 -11.94 43.61 8.47
C ASP A 101 -11.83 44.77 7.48
N VAL A 102 -12.94 45.49 7.28
CA VAL A 102 -13.04 46.64 6.37
C VAL A 102 -12.00 47.73 6.69
N HIS A 103 -11.63 47.87 7.96
CA HIS A 103 -10.72 48.91 8.43
C HIS A 103 -9.24 48.47 8.45
N ARG A 104 -8.92 47.23 8.03
CA ARG A 104 -7.56 46.64 8.05
C ARG A 104 -6.87 46.74 9.42
N THR A 105 -7.65 46.55 10.48
CA THR A 105 -7.18 46.65 11.86
C THR A 105 -6.59 45.34 12.39
N LEU A 106 -6.65 44.27 11.58
CA LEU A 106 -6.35 42.87 11.94
C LEU A 106 -7.24 42.35 13.09
N LYS A 107 -8.38 43.02 13.33
CA LYS A 107 -9.35 42.69 14.36
C LYS A 107 -10.75 42.85 13.77
N VAL A 108 -11.68 42.00 14.21
CA VAL A 108 -13.09 42.12 13.85
C VAL A 108 -13.86 42.29 15.15
N THR A 109 -14.52 43.43 15.32
CA THR A 109 -15.40 43.65 16.48
C THR A 109 -16.74 42.95 16.27
N ARG A 110 -17.43 42.63 17.38
CA ARG A 110 -18.73 41.94 17.32
C ARG A 110 -19.75 42.67 16.44
N THR A 111 -19.78 44.00 16.53
CA THR A 111 -20.67 44.86 15.73
C THR A 111 -20.34 44.83 14.25
N GLU A 112 -19.06 44.85 13.87
CA GLU A 112 -18.64 44.70 12.47
C GLU A 112 -19.00 43.31 11.95
N PHE A 113 -18.77 42.27 12.76
CA PHE A 113 -19.14 40.91 12.42
C PHE A 113 -20.63 40.78 12.12
N GLU A 114 -21.50 41.19 13.06
CA GLU A 114 -22.97 41.11 12.91
C GLU A 114 -23.47 41.94 11.72
N THR A 115 -22.83 43.08 11.42
CA THR A 115 -23.19 43.93 10.27
C THR A 115 -22.78 43.30 8.94
N GLN A 116 -21.56 42.77 8.85
CA GLN A 116 -21.05 42.15 7.63
C GLN A 116 -21.67 40.77 7.36
N LEU A 117 -22.14 40.07 8.39
CA LEU A 117 -22.88 38.79 8.26
C LEU A 117 -24.22 38.94 7.51
N GLN A 118 -24.75 40.16 7.40
CA GLN A 118 -25.95 40.46 6.61
C GLN A 118 -25.67 40.50 5.10
N ARG A 119 -24.40 40.57 4.68
CA ARG A 119 -24.04 40.55 3.25
C ARG A 119 -24.11 39.13 2.70
N ASP A 120 -24.80 38.97 1.58
CA ASP A 120 -24.93 37.68 0.90
C ASP A 120 -23.57 37.07 0.54
N THR A 121 -22.59 37.90 0.15
CA THR A 121 -21.23 37.46 -0.18
C THR A 121 -20.53 36.79 1.01
N VAL A 122 -20.67 37.33 2.22
CA VAL A 122 -20.06 36.77 3.43
C VAL A 122 -20.74 35.45 3.80
N ARG A 123 -22.08 35.40 3.78
CA ARG A 123 -22.84 34.16 4.01
C ARG A 123 -22.47 33.04 3.04
N GLN A 124 -22.32 33.36 1.75
CA GLN A 124 -21.89 32.39 0.74
C GLN A 124 -20.47 31.87 1.00
N LEU A 125 -19.54 32.72 1.44
CA LEU A 125 -18.19 32.31 1.80
C LEU A 125 -18.17 31.36 3.01
N PHE A 126 -18.96 31.65 4.06
CA PHE A 126 -19.14 30.75 5.22
C PHE A 126 -19.69 29.37 4.80
N HIS A 127 -20.69 29.36 3.91
CA HIS A 127 -21.24 28.11 3.39
C HIS A 127 -20.24 27.32 2.52
N THR A 128 -19.39 28.01 1.76
CA THR A 128 -18.36 27.39 0.90
C THR A 128 -17.31 26.62 1.70
N ILE A 129 -17.00 27.07 2.92
CA ILE A 129 -16.01 26.42 3.80
C ILE A 129 -16.64 25.41 4.78
N GLY A 130 -17.93 25.12 4.63
CA GLY A 130 -18.66 24.15 5.46
C GLY A 130 -19.06 24.67 6.85
N MET A 131 -19.03 25.99 7.07
CA MET A 131 -19.56 26.59 8.29
C MET A 131 -21.02 27.00 8.06
N ASN A 132 -21.93 26.15 8.49
CA ASN A 132 -23.35 26.50 8.54
C ASN A 132 -23.59 27.43 9.73
N LEU A 133 -23.89 28.69 9.41
CA LEU A 133 -24.61 29.55 10.31
C LEU A 133 -26.08 29.13 10.13
N TRP A 134 -26.72 28.63 11.20
CA TRP A 134 -28.05 28.01 11.29
C TRP A 134 -28.11 26.51 11.03
#